data_AF-A0A5B9FY21-F1
#
_entry.id   AF-A0A5B9FY21-F1
#
_cell.length_a   1.000
_cell.length_b   1.000
_cell.length_c   1.000
_cell.angle_alpha   90.00
_cell.angle_beta   90.00
_cell.angle_gamma   90.00
#
_symmetry.space_group_name_H-M   'P 1'
#
loop_
_entity.id
_entity.type
_entity.pdbx_description
1 polymer ?
#
loop_
_entity_poly.entity_id
_entity_poly.type
_entity_poly.pdbx_seq_one_letter_code
_entity_poly.pdbx_strand_id
1 'polypeptide(L)' 'MDAKEFHKYAKWCNDNFVFIYPVPLTAVNSGNYKIEVCNRGKVKKGDGVYRDKPIKDEVSVWDKIRQLYQEIYNRNNPS' A
#
# COMPACT_ATOMS: atom_id res chain seq x y z
N MET A 1 -12.81 5.18 0.80
CA MET A 1 -12.90 3.78 0.36
C MET A 1 -13.51 2.99 1.49
N ASP A 2 -14.60 2.28 1.22
CA ASP A 2 -15.20 1.40 2.22
C ASP A 2 -14.46 0.05 2.31
N ALA A 3 -14.83 -0.78 3.29
CA ALA A 3 -14.18 -2.08 3.51
C ALA A 3 -14.41 -3.09 2.37
N LYS A 4 -15.57 -3.03 1.69
CA LYS A 4 -15.91 -3.94 0.59
C LYS A 4 -15.10 -3.61 -0.66
N GLU A 5 -14.98 -2.31 -0.98
CA GLU A 5 -14.13 -1.82 -2.07
C GLU A 5 -12.67 -2.21 -1.84
N PHE A 6 -12.15 -1.95 -0.64
CA PHE A 6 -10.79 -2.35 -0.30
C PHE A 6 -10.57 -3.86 -0.47
N HIS A 7 -11.49 -4.68 0.04
CA HIS A 7 -11.40 -6.13 -0.08
C HIS A 7 -11.39 -6.58 -1.54
N LYS A 8 -12.23 -5.99 -2.39
CA LYS A 8 -12.25 -6.27 -3.84
C LYS A 8 -10.89 -6.00 -4.47
N TYR A 9 -10.30 -4.82 -4.24
CA TYR A 9 -9.02 -4.44 -4.84
C TYR A 9 -7.86 -5.29 -4.31
N ALA A 10 -7.79 -5.48 -2.99
CA ALA A 10 -6.76 -6.27 -2.35
C ALA A 10 -6.82 -7.74 -2.79
N LYS A 11 -8.03 -8.33 -2.89
CA LYS A 11 -8.22 -9.69 -3.37
C LYS A 11 -7.67 -9.86 -4.78
N TRP A 12 -8.09 -9.00 -5.72
CA TRP A 12 -7.61 -9.09 -7.10
C TRP A 12 -6.08 -8.95 -7.18
N CYS A 13 -5.49 -8.02 -6.43
CA CYS A 13 -4.03 -7.85 -6.40
C CYS A 13 -3.32 -9.09 -5.87
N ASN A 14 -3.78 -9.65 -4.75
CA ASN A 14 -3.20 -10.86 -4.15
C ASN A 14 -3.32 -12.07 -5.09
N ASP A 15 -4.48 -12.26 -5.73
CA ASP A 15 -4.71 -13.33 -6.72
C ASP A 15 -3.79 -13.17 -7.96
N ASN A 16 -3.30 -11.95 -8.22
CA ASN A 16 -2.35 -11.62 -9.29
C ASN A 16 -0.90 -11.49 -8.81
N PHE A 17 -0.59 -11.95 -7.60
CA PHE A 17 0.74 -11.90 -6.96
C PHE A 17 1.30 -10.48 -6.79
N VAL A 18 0.41 -9.52 -6.53
CA VAL A 18 0.77 -8.14 -6.17
C VAL A 18 0.50 -7.93 -4.68
N PHE A 19 1.58 -7.74 -3.92
CA PHE A 19 1.54 -7.50 -2.48
C PHE A 19 2.09 -6.11 -2.17
N ILE A 20 1.37 -5.35 -1.36
CA ILE A 20 1.74 -4.01 -0.93
C ILE A 20 1.78 -3.98 0.59
N TYR A 21 2.94 -3.67 1.16
CA TYR A 21 3.15 -3.73 2.60
C TYR A 21 4.10 -2.63 3.09
N PRO A 22 3.94 -2.20 4.36
CA PRO A 22 4.84 -1.23 4.96
C PRO A 22 6.12 -1.92 5.45
N VAL A 23 7.24 -1.23 5.29
CA VAL A 23 8.55 -1.64 5.79
C VAL A 23 9.07 -0.58 6.75
N PRO A 24 9.30 -0.93 8.04
CA PRO A 24 9.85 0.01 9.01
C PRO A 24 11.15 0.63 8.52
N LEU A 25 11.35 1.93 8.78
CA LEU A 25 12.61 2.60 8.46
C LEU A 25 13.78 2.15 9.33
N THR A 26 13.47 1.72 10.55
CA THR A 26 14.44 1.30 11.56
C THR A 26 14.05 -0.08 12.10
N ALA A 27 15.01 -0.82 12.64
CA ALA A 27 14.76 -2.13 13.24
C ALA A 27 13.76 -2.06 14.41
N VAL A 28 13.75 -0.92 15.12
CA VAL A 28 12.69 -0.59 16.08
C VAL A 28 11.54 0.06 15.33
N ASN A 29 10.31 -0.43 15.54
CA ASN A 29 9.13 0.18 14.94
C ASN A 29 8.90 1.59 15.53
N SER A 30 9.27 2.62 14.78
CA SER A 30 9.10 4.02 15.17
C SER A 30 7.76 4.62 14.71
N GLY A 31 6.88 3.82 14.09
CA GLY A 31 5.69 4.32 13.41
C GLY A 31 5.96 5.02 12.06
N ASN A 32 7.19 4.95 11.53
CA ASN A 32 7.57 5.47 10.21
C ASN A 32 7.95 4.33 9.27
N TYR A 33 7.40 4.36 8.06
CA TYR A 33 7.50 3.27 7.09
C TYR A 33 7.78 3.78 5.70
N LYS A 34 8.54 3.01 4.92
CA LYS A 34 8.44 3.02 3.46
C LYS A 34 7.40 2.01 3.02
N ILE A 35 6.83 2.18 1.84
CA ILE A 35 5.93 1.18 1.26
C ILE A 35 6.70 0.40 0.20
N GLU A 36 6.59 -0.92 0.24
CA GLU A 36 7.10 -1.81 -0.79
C GLU A 36 5.95 -2.42 -1.58
N VAL A 37 6.12 -2.47 -2.90
CA VAL A 37 5.22 -3.13 -3.84
C VAL A 37 5.98 -4.31 -4.43
N CYS A 38 5.57 -5.52 -4.06
CA CYS A 38 6.05 -6.76 -4.64
C CYS A 38 5.08 -7.18 -5.76
N ASN A 39 5.56 -7.23 -7.00
CA ASN A 39 4.78 -7.71 -8.14
C ASN A 39 5.47 -8.96 -8.72
N ARG A 40 4.86 -10.13 -8.50
CA ARG A 40 5.39 -11.43 -8.94
C ARG A 40 6.84 -11.65 -8.53
N GLY A 41 7.16 -11.34 -7.28
CA GLY A 41 8.50 -11.46 -6.70
C GLY A 41 9.45 -10.29 -7.01
N LYS A 42 9.08 -9.36 -7.90
CA LYS A 42 9.86 -8.14 -8.15
C LYS A 42 9.45 -7.05 -7.18
N VAL A 43 10.32 -6.74 -6.23
CA VAL A 43 10.10 -5.71 -5.21
C VAL A 43 10.51 -4.34 -5.74
N LYS A 44 9.62 -3.37 -5.59
CA LYS A 44 9.92 -1.94 -5.75
C LYS A 44 9.65 -1.23 -4.44
N LYS A 45 10.65 -0.50 -3.96
CA LYS A 45 10.54 0.32 -2.76
C LYS A 45 10.14 1.74 -3.14
N GLY A 46 9.12 2.26 -2.49
CA GLY A 46 8.76 3.68 -2.60
C GLY A 46 9.77 4.55 -1.84
N ASP A 47 10.01 5.75 -2.36
CA ASP A 47 10.91 6.72 -1.73
C ASP A 47 10.23 7.50 -0.60
N GLY A 48 8.90 7.57 -0.61
CA GLY A 48 8.10 8.26 0.41
C GLY A 48 8.15 7.58 1.78
N VAL A 49 8.21 8.41 2.82
CA VAL A 49 8.08 7.99 4.22
C VAL A 49 6.67 8.32 4.69
N TYR A 50 5.99 7.33 5.25
CA TYR A 50 4.63 7.43 5.75
C TYR A 50 4.56 7.07 7.23
N ARG A 51 3.64 7.70 7.95
CA ARG A 51 3.43 7.45 9.37
C ARG A 51 2.21 6.57 9.61
N ASP A 52 2.27 5.71 10.62
CA ASP A 52 1.08 5.04 11.14
C ASP A 52 0.12 6.05 11.76
N LYS A 53 0.66 7.01 12.51
CA LYS A 53 -0.06 8.17 13.05
C LYS A 53 0.39 9.44 12.31
N PRO A 54 -0.29 9.84 11.23
CA PRO A 54 0.06 11.04 10.46
C PRO A 54 -0.10 12.31 11.31
N ILE A 55 0.68 13.35 10.99
CA ILE A 55 0.35 14.71 11.46
C ILE A 55 -0.77 15.30 10.60
N LYS A 56 -1.36 16.41 11.05
CA LYS A 56 -2.52 17.03 10.40
C LYS A 56 -2.29 17.16 8.88
N ASP A 57 -3.29 16.70 8.11
CA ASP A 57 -3.34 16.68 6.65
C ASP A 57 -2.42 15.67 5.92
N GLU A 58 -1.66 14.84 6.64
CA GLU A 58 -0.92 13.73 6.03
C GLU A 58 -1.78 12.46 5.87
N VAL A 59 -1.52 11.69 4.81
CA VAL A 59 -2.12 10.38 4.60
C VAL A 59 -1.36 9.34 5.43
N SER A 60 -2.09 8.51 6.17
CA SER A 60 -1.47 7.41 6.92
C SER A 60 -0.84 6.38 5.98
N VAL A 61 0.14 5.61 6.46
CA VAL A 61 0.73 4.51 5.69
C VAL A 61 -0.33 3.52 5.19
N TRP A 62 -1.34 3.23 6.01
CA TRP A 62 -2.41 2.30 5.67
C TRP A 62 -3.34 2.84 4.60
N ASP A 63 -3.69 4.13 4.68
CA ASP A 63 -4.51 4.77 3.66
C ASP A 63 -3.76 4.86 2.34
N LYS A 64 -2.45 5.11 2.36
CA LYS A 64 -1.65 5.08 1.14
C LYS A 64 -1.57 3.68 0.53
N ILE A 65 -1.43 2.64 1.35
CA ILE A 65 -1.46 1.24 0.88
C ILE A 65 -2.82 0.93 0.20
N ARG A 66 -3.94 1.35 0.81
CA ARG A 66 -5.28 1.18 0.22
C ARG A 66 -5.40 1.88 -1.13
N GLN A 67 -4.92 3.12 -1.23
CA GLN A 67 -4.89 3.87 -2.49
C GLN A 67 -4.09 3.12 -3.56
N LEU A 68 -2.91 2.58 -3.22
CA LEU A 68 -2.08 1.85 -4.18
C LEU A 68 -2.76 0.56 -4.69
N TYR A 69 -3.47 -0.18 -3.83
CA TYR A 69 -4.26 -1.33 -4.26
C TYR A 69 -5.33 -0.92 -5.29
N GLN A 70 -6.04 0.18 -5.03
CA GLN A 70 -7.04 0.71 -5.96
C GLN A 70 -6.42 1.18 -7.27
N GLU A 71 -5.32 1.95 -7.22
CA GLU A 71 -4.62 2.45 -8.41
C GLU A 71 -4.16 1.31 -9.33
N ILE A 72 -3.58 0.25 -8.75
CA ILE A 72 -3.12 -0.92 -9.50
C ILE A 72 -4.31 -1.69 -10.07
N TYR A 73 -5.36 -1.91 -9.29
CA TYR A 73 -6.57 -2.58 -9.78
C TYR A 73 -7.18 -1.83 -10.97
N ASN A 74 -7.41 -0.52 -10.82
CA ASN A 74 -8.04 0.32 -11.84
C ASN A 74 -7.21 0.37 -13.13
N ARG A 75 -5.87 0.41 -13.03
CA ARG A 75 -4.98 0.39 -14.19
C ARG A 75 -5.09 -0.91 -15.00
N ASN A 76 -5.36 -2.04 -14.35
CA ASN A 76 -5.48 -3.34 -15.00
C ASN A 76 -6.92 -3.71 -15.36
N ASN A 77 -7.89 -2.96 -14.88
CA ASN A 77 -9.31 -3.13 -15.17
C ASN A 77 -9.92 -1.77 -15.58
N PRO A 78 -9.44 -1.16 -16.67
CA PRO A 78 -10.03 0.07 -17.17
C PRO A 78 -11.50 -0.20 -17.51
N SER A 79 -12.37 0.70 -17.06
CA SER A 79 -13.80 0.68 -17.41
C SER A 79 -14.02 1.01 -18.88
#